data_AF-A6J9A1-F1
#
_entry.id   AF-A6J9A1-F1
#
_cell.length_a   1.000
_cell.length_b   1.000
_cell.length_c   1.000
_cell.angle_alpha   90.00
_cell.angle_beta   90.00
_cell.angle_gamma   90.00
#
_symmetry.space_group_name_H-M   'P 1'
#
loop_
_entity.id
_entity.type
_entity.pdbx_description
1 polymer ?
#
loop_
_entity_poly.entity_id
_entity_poly.type
_entity_poly.pdbx_seq_one_letter_code
_entity_poly.pdbx_strand_id
1 'polypeptide(L)'
;MEFGVLLLLTLTVGFLLFLVSQSQPKTHGHLPPGPRPLPFLGNLLQMNRRGFLNSFMQLQEKYGDVFTVHLGPRPVVILCGTDTIREALVDQAEAFSGRGTVAVLHPVVQGYGVIFATGERWKTLRRFSLVTMKEFGMGKRSVDERIKEEAQCLVEELKKYKGAPLNPTFLFQSIAANTICSIVFGERFDYKDHQFLHLLDLVYKTSVLMGSLSSQVGEVQPSHRVQSPEPCDLCALSLLCWHRDHQHHAPLHLPDHAQVPPRCRESPKGD
;
A
#
# COMPACT_ATOMS: atom_id res chain seq x y z
N MET A 1 -5.54 0.64 57.48
CA MET A 1 -5.41 -0.05 56.17
C MET A 1 -5.28 0.92 55.01
N GLU A 2 -5.98 2.07 55.02
CA GLU A 2 -5.97 3.07 53.94
C GLU A 2 -4.59 3.67 53.62
N PHE A 3 -3.82 4.07 54.65
CA PHE A 3 -2.49 4.68 54.46
C PHE A 3 -1.45 3.74 53.83
N GLY A 4 -1.51 2.44 54.17
CA GLY A 4 -0.60 1.44 53.61
C GLY A 4 -0.88 1.17 52.13
N VAL A 5 -2.16 1.17 51.74
CA VAL A 5 -2.57 1.04 50.34
C VAL A 5 -2.15 2.26 49.52
N LEU A 6 -2.30 3.47 50.08
CA LEU A 6 -1.89 4.71 49.40
C LEU A 6 -0.36 4.75 49.18
N LEU A 7 0.44 4.36 50.17
CA LEU A 7 1.90 4.31 50.05
C LEU A 7 2.37 3.28 49.01
N LEU A 8 1.72 2.11 48.98
CA LEU A 8 2.04 1.07 48.00
C LEU A 8 1.69 1.51 46.57
N LEU A 9 0.57 2.22 46.40
CA LEU A 9 0.16 2.80 45.11
C LEU A 9 1.14 3.89 44.63
N THR A 10 1.58 4.79 45.50
CA THR A 10 2.53 5.84 45.09
C THR A 10 3.90 5.26 44.75
N LEU A 11 4.38 4.26 45.49
CA LEU A 11 5.64 3.57 45.20
C LEU A 11 5.57 2.76 43.89
N THR A 12 4.46 2.06 43.63
CA THR A 12 4.27 1.31 42.39
C THR A 12 4.14 2.24 41.19
N VAL A 13 3.38 3.34 41.30
CA VAL A 13 3.30 4.36 40.24
C VAL A 13 4.65 5.03 40.02
N GLY A 14 5.38 5.40 41.08
CA GLY A 14 6.71 5.98 40.99
C GLY A 14 7.72 5.04 40.34
N PHE A 15 7.68 3.75 40.69
CA PHE A 15 8.51 2.72 40.07
C PHE A 15 8.16 2.50 38.60
N LEU A 16 6.87 2.46 38.25
CA LEU A 16 6.43 2.40 36.85
C LEU A 16 6.88 3.62 36.05
N LEU A 17 6.77 4.83 36.61
CA LEU A 17 7.26 6.06 35.99
C LEU A 17 8.79 6.06 35.81
N PHE A 18 9.53 5.50 36.77
CA PHE A 18 10.98 5.34 36.69
C PHE A 18 11.39 4.31 35.62
N LEU A 19 10.71 3.16 35.55
CA LEU A 19 10.92 2.18 34.50
C LEU A 19 10.58 2.77 33.11
N VAL A 20 9.52 3.57 33.06
CA VAL A 20 9.11 4.29 31.86
C VAL A 20 10.16 5.31 31.43
N SER A 21 10.72 6.09 32.35
CA SER A 21 11.75 7.08 32.03
C SER A 21 13.05 6.43 31.55
N GLN A 22 13.41 5.27 32.12
CA GLN A 22 14.54 4.45 31.69
C GLN A 22 14.30 3.75 30.34
N SER A 23 13.04 3.44 30.01
CA SER A 23 12.64 2.83 28.74
C SER A 23 12.50 3.83 27.58
N GLN A 24 12.53 5.14 27.86
CA GLN A 24 12.60 6.13 26.78
C GLN A 24 13.90 5.87 26.04
N PRO A 25 13.85 5.52 24.74
CA PRO A 25 15.07 5.27 23.98
C PRO A 25 15.92 6.54 24.06
N LYS A 26 17.10 6.42 24.70
CA LYS A 26 18.12 7.47 24.64
C LYS A 26 18.48 7.57 23.16
N THR A 27 17.93 8.57 22.48
CA THR A 27 18.13 8.73 21.06
C THR A 27 19.59 9.13 20.84
N HIS A 28 20.42 8.14 20.56
CA HIS A 28 21.81 8.33 20.19
C HIS A 28 21.84 8.94 18.79
N GLY A 29 21.77 10.28 18.73
CA GLY A 29 21.81 11.07 17.51
C GLY A 29 21.02 12.38 17.64
N HIS A 30 21.50 13.44 16.99
CA HIS A 30 20.77 14.70 16.87
C HIS A 30 19.59 14.51 15.89
N LEU A 31 18.46 14.05 16.40
CA LEU A 31 17.22 14.04 15.62
C LEU A 31 16.72 15.47 15.36
N PRO A 32 16.02 15.70 14.25
CA PRO A 32 15.32 16.95 14.00
C PRO A 32 14.37 17.31 15.14
N PRO A 33 14.09 18.62 15.35
CA PRO A 33 13.20 19.08 16.41
C PRO A 33 11.81 18.45 16.28
N GLY A 34 11.08 18.33 17.38
CA GLY A 34 9.75 17.75 17.36
C GLY A 34 9.04 17.80 18.71
N PRO A 35 7.74 17.50 18.73
CA PRO A 35 6.98 17.46 19.96
C PRO A 35 7.49 16.37 20.91
N ARG A 36 7.54 16.68 22.22
CA ARG A 36 7.99 15.74 23.23
C ARG A 36 7.08 14.49 23.25
N PRO A 37 7.63 13.28 23.08
CA PRO A 37 6.85 12.05 23.04
C PRO A 37 6.36 11.65 24.42
N LEU A 38 5.18 11.01 24.46
CA LEU A 38 4.67 10.33 25.63
C LEU A 38 5.23 8.90 25.71
N PRO A 39 5.40 8.34 26.91
CA PRO A 39 5.68 6.93 27.10
C PRO A 39 4.77 6.00 26.32
N PHE A 40 5.36 5.03 25.59
CA PHE A 40 4.73 4.00 24.76
C PHE A 40 3.89 4.50 23.57
N LEU A 41 3.08 5.55 23.75
CA LEU A 41 2.19 6.11 22.74
C LEU A 41 2.90 7.10 21.80
N GLY A 42 4.08 7.61 22.17
CA GLY A 42 4.77 8.64 21.41
C GLY A 42 3.93 9.92 21.31
N ASN A 43 3.78 10.44 20.10
CA ASN A 43 3.00 11.65 19.82
C ASN A 43 1.55 11.35 19.36
N LEU A 44 1.08 10.09 19.41
CA LEU A 44 -0.26 9.73 18.91
C LEU A 44 -1.40 10.55 19.51
N LEU A 45 -1.34 10.87 20.81
CA LEU A 45 -2.36 11.67 21.48
C LEU A 45 -2.35 13.14 21.06
N GLN A 46 -1.22 13.62 20.52
CA GLN A 46 -1.08 14.98 19.98
C GLN A 46 -1.52 15.06 18.51
N MET A 47 -1.88 13.93 17.89
CA MET A 47 -2.33 13.86 16.51
C MET A 47 -3.85 13.70 16.42
N ASN A 48 -4.44 14.34 15.41
CA ASN A 48 -5.87 14.27 15.17
C ASN A 48 -6.28 12.91 14.59
N ARG A 49 -7.25 12.25 15.24
CA ARG A 49 -7.84 10.96 14.80
C ARG A 49 -8.57 11.03 13.46
N ARG A 50 -8.95 12.24 13.00
CA ARG A 50 -9.60 12.44 11.69
C ARG A 50 -8.62 12.58 10.53
N GLY A 51 -7.31 12.55 10.79
CA GLY A 51 -6.27 12.54 9.76
C GLY A 51 -4.94 13.09 10.23
N PHE A 52 -3.86 12.36 9.94
CA PHE A 52 -2.49 12.75 10.30
C PHE A 52 -1.98 13.97 9.54
N LEU A 53 -2.41 14.18 8.28
CA LEU A 53 -1.91 15.27 7.44
C LEU A 53 -2.10 16.66 8.06
N ASN A 54 -3.31 16.99 8.53
CA ASN A 54 -3.56 18.28 9.17
C ASN A 54 -2.71 18.48 10.44
N SER A 55 -2.43 17.38 11.16
CA SER A 55 -1.57 17.43 12.34
C SER A 55 -0.11 17.69 11.94
N PHE A 56 0.36 17.08 10.85
CA PHE A 56 1.69 17.33 10.32
C PHE A 56 1.86 18.77 9.83
N MET A 57 0.85 19.35 9.17
CA MET A 57 0.90 20.77 8.75
C MET A 57 1.02 21.72 9.95
N GLN A 58 0.27 21.48 11.04
CA GLN A 58 0.38 22.28 12.27
C GLN A 58 1.75 22.12 12.95
N LEU A 59 2.34 20.92 12.88
CA LEU A 59 3.69 20.67 13.39
C LEU A 59 4.75 21.35 12.50
N GLN A 60 4.55 21.39 11.20
CA GLN A 60 5.43 22.10 10.26
C GLN A 60 5.50 23.59 10.61
N GLU A 61 4.36 24.24 10.87
CA GLU A 61 4.32 25.65 11.27
C GLU A 61 5.13 25.94 12.55
N LYS A 62 5.23 24.95 13.45
CA LYS A 62 5.90 25.10 14.75
C LYS A 62 7.37 24.69 14.75
N TYR A 63 7.72 23.63 14.02
CA TYR A 63 9.04 22.99 14.06
C TYR A 63 9.84 23.15 12.75
N GLY A 64 9.23 23.71 11.71
CA GLY A 64 9.82 23.89 10.39
C GLY A 64 9.58 22.70 9.45
N ASP A 65 10.30 22.70 8.33
CA ASP A 65 10.09 21.76 7.23
C ASP A 65 10.61 20.34 7.50
N VAL A 66 11.49 20.17 8.49
CA VAL A 66 12.02 18.87 8.92
C VAL A 66 11.78 18.72 10.42
N PHE A 67 10.96 17.75 10.81
CA PHE A 67 10.66 17.50 12.21
C PHE A 67 10.45 16.02 12.51
N THR A 68 10.64 15.63 13.77
CA THR A 68 10.48 14.25 14.21
C THR A 68 9.16 14.04 14.94
N VAL A 69 8.42 13.01 14.57
CA VAL A 69 7.21 12.52 15.26
C VAL A 69 7.44 11.07 15.68
N HIS A 70 7.11 10.75 16.92
CA HIS A 70 7.14 9.39 17.44
C HIS A 70 5.76 8.76 17.24
N LEU A 71 5.67 7.82 16.29
CA LEU A 71 4.50 6.98 16.14
C LEU A 71 4.69 5.79 17.08
N GLY A 72 4.10 5.89 18.28
CA GLY A 72 4.30 4.88 19.33
C GLY A 72 5.77 4.87 19.76
N PRO A 73 6.45 3.71 19.73
CA PRO A 73 7.88 3.63 20.02
C PRO A 73 8.78 3.98 18.82
N ARG A 74 8.22 4.18 17.62
CA ARG A 74 9.00 4.37 16.38
C ARG A 74 9.19 5.87 16.08
N PRO A 75 10.43 6.38 16.04
CA PRO A 75 10.69 7.73 15.55
C PRO A 75 10.54 7.78 14.03
N VAL A 76 9.84 8.81 13.55
CA VAL A 76 9.59 9.07 12.13
C VAL A 76 9.94 10.52 11.83
N VAL A 77 10.88 10.73 10.90
CA VAL A 77 11.21 12.07 10.40
C VAL A 77 10.22 12.43 9.30
N ILE A 78 9.52 13.55 9.46
CA ILE A 78 8.58 14.09 8.49
C ILE A 78 9.30 15.18 7.71
N LEU A 79 9.19 15.10 6.38
CA LEU A 79 9.73 16.06 5.43
C LEU A 79 8.55 16.79 4.78
N CYS A 80 8.51 18.10 4.94
CA CYS A 80 7.50 18.98 4.39
C CYS A 80 8.15 20.02 3.47
N GLY A 81 7.44 20.43 2.42
CA GLY A 81 7.95 21.41 1.45
C GLY A 81 8.73 20.76 0.30
N THR A 82 8.62 21.37 -0.88
CA THR A 82 9.18 20.82 -2.12
C THR A 82 10.70 20.75 -2.09
N ASP A 83 11.37 21.78 -1.57
CA ASP A 83 12.84 21.85 -1.54
C ASP A 83 13.42 20.78 -0.62
N THR A 84 12.88 20.64 0.59
CA THR A 84 13.25 19.61 1.56
C THR A 84 13.03 18.20 1.03
N ILE A 85 11.87 17.96 0.39
CA ILE A 85 11.56 16.65 -0.22
C ILE A 85 12.52 16.35 -1.37
N ARG A 86 12.86 17.36 -2.18
CA ARG A 86 13.82 17.23 -3.28
C ARG A 86 15.21 16.91 -2.76
N GLU A 87 15.69 17.65 -1.76
CA GLU A 87 17.01 17.44 -1.17
C GLU A 87 17.14 16.00 -0.64
N ALA A 88 16.15 15.51 0.11
CA ALA A 88 16.19 14.17 0.68
C ALA A 88 16.02 13.06 -0.39
N LEU A 89 15.00 13.16 -1.25
CA LEU A 89 14.62 12.07 -2.15
C LEU A 89 15.33 12.08 -3.50
N VAL A 90 15.95 13.20 -3.89
CA VAL A 90 16.68 13.35 -5.16
C VAL A 90 18.17 13.54 -4.89
N ASP A 91 18.55 14.58 -4.16
CA ASP A 91 19.96 14.94 -3.99
C ASP A 91 20.68 13.94 -3.05
N GLN A 92 19.96 13.40 -2.07
CA GLN A 92 20.42 12.34 -1.15
C GLN A 92 19.73 10.98 -1.39
N ALA A 93 19.34 10.70 -2.63
CA ALA A 93 18.47 9.56 -2.97
C ALA A 93 18.95 8.20 -2.43
N GLU A 94 20.26 7.91 -2.42
CA GLU A 94 20.76 6.62 -1.91
C GLU A 94 20.51 6.46 -0.40
N ALA A 95 20.71 7.52 0.38
CA ALA A 95 20.50 7.51 1.84
C ALA A 95 19.02 7.34 2.20
N PHE A 96 18.11 7.96 1.43
CA PHE A 96 16.66 7.87 1.64
C PHE A 96 15.97 6.81 0.76
N SER A 97 16.74 5.95 0.09
CA SER A 97 16.21 4.91 -0.81
C SER A 97 15.52 3.74 -0.08
N GLY A 98 15.68 3.64 1.24
CA GLY A 98 15.10 2.57 2.05
C GLY A 98 13.56 2.52 2.00
N ARG A 99 12.98 1.38 2.35
CA ARG A 99 11.52 1.23 2.52
C ARG A 99 11.19 1.05 3.99
N GLY A 100 10.24 1.86 4.46
CA GLY A 100 9.66 1.69 5.79
C GLY A 100 8.79 0.44 5.85
N THR A 101 8.77 -0.24 6.99
CA THR A 101 7.84 -1.34 7.24
C THR A 101 6.41 -0.80 7.34
N VAL A 102 5.50 -1.43 6.60
CA VAL A 102 4.04 -1.28 6.71
C VAL A 102 3.52 -2.54 7.42
N ALA A 103 3.23 -2.42 8.71
CA ALA A 103 2.93 -3.54 9.61
C ALA A 103 1.69 -4.32 9.17
N VAL A 104 0.67 -3.65 8.64
CA VAL A 104 -0.60 -4.24 8.17
C VAL A 104 -0.36 -5.17 6.98
N LEU A 105 0.60 -4.85 6.10
CA LEU A 105 0.89 -5.67 4.92
C LEU A 105 1.99 -6.70 5.17
N HIS A 106 2.83 -6.49 6.18
CA HIS A 106 3.99 -7.35 6.46
C HIS A 106 3.67 -8.85 6.54
N PRO A 107 2.57 -9.32 7.16
CA PRO A 107 2.25 -10.76 7.21
C PRO A 107 2.07 -11.40 5.82
N VAL A 108 1.61 -10.62 4.84
CA VAL A 108 1.34 -11.09 3.48
C VAL A 108 2.58 -10.94 2.59
N VAL A 109 3.21 -9.77 2.60
CA VAL A 109 4.31 -9.47 1.67
C VAL A 109 5.68 -9.89 2.19
N GLN A 110 5.87 -9.95 3.51
CA GLN A 110 7.12 -10.37 4.18
C GLN A 110 8.39 -9.66 3.68
N GLY A 111 8.27 -8.44 3.15
CA GLY A 111 9.39 -7.69 2.54
C GLY A 111 9.81 -8.18 1.14
N TYR A 112 8.97 -8.96 0.46
CA TYR A 112 9.16 -9.40 -0.92
C TYR A 112 8.51 -8.41 -1.91
N GLY A 113 8.89 -8.53 -3.19
CA GLY A 113 8.36 -7.71 -4.28
C GLY A 113 9.03 -6.33 -4.41
N VAL A 114 8.69 -5.62 -5.48
CA VAL A 114 9.34 -4.33 -5.85
C VAL A 114 8.95 -3.18 -4.92
N ILE A 115 7.78 -3.25 -4.28
CA ILE A 115 7.24 -2.16 -3.45
C ILE A 115 7.85 -2.19 -2.04
N PHE A 116 8.01 -3.39 -1.46
CA PHE A 116 8.37 -3.56 -0.03
C PHE A 116 9.80 -4.08 0.21
N ALA A 117 10.49 -4.59 -0.82
CA ALA A 117 11.89 -4.99 -0.67
C ALA A 117 12.80 -3.76 -0.46
N THR A 118 13.94 -4.00 0.20
CA THR A 118 14.99 -2.99 0.45
C THR A 118 16.36 -3.54 0.00
N GLY A 119 17.32 -2.65 -0.24
CA GLY A 119 18.71 -3.01 -0.54
C GLY A 119 18.88 -3.62 -1.94
N GLU A 120 19.84 -4.54 -2.07
CA GLU A 120 20.21 -5.11 -3.38
C GLU A 120 19.08 -5.89 -4.04
N ARG A 121 18.26 -6.56 -3.21
CA ARG A 121 17.07 -7.26 -3.65
C ARG A 121 16.11 -6.32 -4.39
N TRP A 122 15.87 -5.14 -3.82
CA TRP A 122 15.01 -4.13 -4.43
C TRP A 122 15.60 -3.60 -5.73
N LYS A 123 16.90 -3.28 -5.76
CA LYS A 123 17.61 -2.80 -6.95
C LYS A 123 17.46 -3.80 -8.11
N THR A 124 17.69 -5.08 -7.83
CA THR A 124 17.57 -6.17 -8.81
C THR A 124 16.14 -6.33 -9.32
N LEU A 125 15.16 -6.47 -8.42
CA LEU A 125 13.76 -6.67 -8.81
C LEU A 125 13.21 -5.47 -9.59
N ARG A 126 13.50 -4.24 -9.14
CA ARG A 126 13.08 -3.02 -9.83
C ARG A 126 13.66 -2.94 -11.24
N ARG A 127 14.96 -3.21 -11.39
CA ARG A 127 15.61 -3.19 -12.71
C ARG A 127 14.98 -4.21 -13.66
N PHE A 128 14.81 -5.44 -13.19
CA PHE A 128 14.15 -6.50 -13.96
C PHE A 128 12.74 -6.09 -14.39
N SER A 129 11.88 -5.71 -13.44
CA SER A 129 10.49 -5.33 -13.74
C SER A 129 10.38 -4.15 -14.71
N LEU A 130 11.23 -3.13 -14.58
CA LEU A 130 11.21 -1.98 -15.49
C LEU A 130 11.62 -2.33 -16.92
N VAL A 131 12.62 -3.20 -17.08
CA VAL A 131 13.05 -3.68 -18.40
C VAL A 131 11.93 -4.52 -19.02
N THR A 132 11.41 -5.50 -18.28
CA THR A 132 10.34 -6.37 -18.74
C THR A 132 9.07 -5.59 -19.12
N MET A 133 8.65 -4.60 -18.32
CA MET A 133 7.50 -3.77 -18.68
C MET A 133 7.72 -2.96 -19.98
N LYS A 134 8.94 -2.45 -20.22
CA LYS A 134 9.28 -1.77 -21.48
C LYS A 134 9.26 -2.74 -22.68
N GLU A 135 9.70 -3.97 -22.47
CA GLU A 135 9.65 -5.03 -23.49
C GLU A 135 8.21 -5.40 -23.86
N PHE A 136 7.34 -5.55 -22.86
CA PHE A 136 5.88 -5.73 -23.04
C PHE A 136 5.15 -4.50 -23.61
N GLY A 137 5.87 -3.43 -23.89
CA GLY A 137 5.35 -2.28 -24.64
C GLY A 137 4.90 -1.11 -23.80
N MET A 138 5.22 -1.06 -22.51
CA MET A 138 4.99 0.13 -21.70
C MET A 138 5.78 1.31 -22.27
N GLY A 139 5.06 2.39 -22.63
CA GLY A 139 5.62 3.55 -23.35
C GLY A 139 5.79 3.35 -24.86
N LYS A 140 5.25 2.25 -25.42
CA LYS A 140 5.13 2.01 -26.86
C LYS A 140 3.66 2.05 -27.29
N ARG A 141 3.45 2.21 -28.60
CA ARG A 141 2.13 2.26 -29.24
C ARG A 141 1.24 1.04 -28.91
N SER A 142 1.82 -0.12 -28.62
CA SER A 142 1.07 -1.34 -28.29
C SER A 142 0.28 -1.22 -26.98
N VAL A 143 0.79 -0.52 -25.96
CA VAL A 143 0.03 -0.27 -24.72
C VAL A 143 -1.01 0.83 -24.94
N ASP A 144 -0.71 1.84 -25.75
CA ASP A 144 -1.68 2.87 -26.12
C ASP A 144 -2.91 2.28 -26.84
N GLU A 145 -2.69 1.30 -27.71
CA GLU A 145 -3.75 0.58 -28.42
C GLU A 145 -4.63 -0.21 -27.43
N ARG A 146 -4.03 -0.91 -26.47
CA ARG A 146 -4.77 -1.61 -25.39
C ARG A 146 -5.59 -0.66 -24.53
N ILE A 147 -5.02 0.50 -24.16
CA ILE A 147 -5.75 1.53 -23.40
C ILE A 147 -6.93 2.07 -24.21
N LYS A 148 -6.75 2.29 -25.52
CA LYS A 148 -7.84 2.73 -26.40
C LYS A 148 -8.94 1.68 -26.52
N GLU A 149 -8.59 0.41 -26.63
CA GLU A 149 -9.55 -0.70 -26.65
C GLU A 149 -10.36 -0.74 -25.35
N GLU A 150 -9.73 -0.68 -24.18
CA GLU A 150 -10.43 -0.64 -22.89
C GLU A 150 -11.32 0.61 -22.75
N ALA A 151 -10.86 1.77 -23.23
CA ALA A 151 -11.66 3.00 -23.24
C ALA A 151 -12.90 2.87 -24.14
N GLN A 152 -12.79 2.22 -25.31
CA GLN A 152 -13.93 1.95 -26.17
C GLN A 152 -14.95 1.03 -25.48
N CYS A 153 -14.47 -0.04 -24.84
CA CYS A 153 -15.34 -0.94 -24.09
C CYS A 153 -16.03 -0.26 -22.91
N LEU A 154 -15.36 0.66 -22.22
CA LEU A 154 -15.99 1.47 -21.18
C LEU A 154 -17.13 2.33 -21.74
N VAL A 155 -16.91 3.00 -22.88
CA VAL A 155 -17.93 3.83 -23.52
C VAL A 155 -19.14 2.99 -23.92
N GLU A 156 -18.92 1.79 -24.46
CA GLU A 156 -19.99 0.85 -24.79
C GLU A 156 -20.79 0.41 -23.55
N GLU A 157 -20.10 0.14 -22.43
CA GLU A 157 -20.76 -0.24 -21.18
C GLU A 157 -21.59 0.92 -20.61
N LEU A 158 -21.03 2.14 -20.58
CA LEU A 158 -21.74 3.33 -20.09
C LEU A 158 -22.98 3.66 -20.92
N LYS A 159 -22.94 3.44 -22.24
CA LYS A 159 -24.11 3.64 -23.12
C LYS A 159 -25.30 2.76 -22.74
N LYS A 160 -25.09 1.58 -22.14
CA LYS A 160 -26.16 0.67 -21.73
C LYS A 160 -27.04 1.24 -20.63
N TYR A 161 -26.52 2.17 -19.82
CA TYR A 161 -27.25 2.78 -18.71
C TYR A 161 -28.24 3.86 -19.16
N LYS A 162 -28.19 4.33 -20.42
CA LYS A 162 -29.17 5.25 -21.03
C LYS A 162 -29.50 6.49 -20.17
N GLY A 163 -28.50 7.04 -19.47
CA GLY A 163 -28.67 8.23 -18.61
C GLY A 163 -29.22 7.95 -17.21
N ALA A 164 -29.40 6.69 -16.83
CA ALA A 164 -29.74 6.33 -15.45
C ALA A 164 -28.58 6.68 -14.49
N PRO A 165 -28.89 7.08 -13.23
CA PRO A 165 -27.86 7.26 -12.21
C PRO A 165 -27.08 5.96 -12.00
N LEU A 166 -25.75 6.05 -12.05
CA LEU A 166 -24.85 4.92 -11.83
C LEU A 166 -23.70 5.31 -10.91
N ASN A 167 -23.21 4.35 -10.12
CA ASN A 167 -21.95 4.50 -9.38
C ASN A 167 -20.82 3.96 -10.27
N PRO A 168 -19.94 4.82 -10.84
CA PRO A 168 -18.95 4.39 -11.81
C PRO A 168 -17.67 3.83 -11.17
N THR A 169 -17.58 3.80 -9.84
CA THR A 169 -16.36 3.39 -9.11
C THR A 169 -15.84 2.04 -9.60
N PHE A 170 -16.75 1.06 -9.72
CA PHE A 170 -16.39 -0.29 -10.13
C PHE A 170 -15.95 -0.36 -11.61
N LEU A 171 -16.60 0.40 -12.49
CA LEU A 171 -16.23 0.46 -13.91
C LEU A 171 -14.83 1.05 -14.08
N PHE A 172 -14.51 2.13 -13.37
CA PHE A 172 -13.18 2.74 -13.42
C PHE A 172 -12.09 1.87 -12.79
N GLN A 173 -12.41 1.12 -11.73
CA GLN A 173 -11.48 0.12 -11.18
C GLN A 173 -11.24 -1.02 -12.17
N SER A 174 -12.29 -1.49 -12.85
CA SER A 174 -12.21 -2.57 -13.83
C SER A 174 -11.34 -2.22 -15.02
N ILE A 175 -11.50 -1.05 -15.63
CA ILE A 175 -10.67 -0.65 -16.78
C ILE A 175 -9.19 -0.51 -16.41
N ALA A 176 -8.90 0.01 -15.21
CA ALA A 176 -7.54 0.23 -14.75
C ALA A 176 -6.86 -1.12 -14.46
N ALA A 177 -7.60 -2.03 -13.82
CA ALA A 177 -7.13 -3.39 -13.59
C ALA A 177 -6.96 -4.17 -14.89
N ASN A 178 -7.92 -4.14 -15.82
CA ASN A 178 -7.82 -4.81 -17.11
C ASN A 178 -6.65 -4.31 -17.96
N THR A 179 -6.35 -3.00 -17.91
CA THR A 179 -5.17 -2.45 -18.57
C THR A 179 -3.89 -3.14 -18.04
N ILE A 180 -3.75 -3.27 -16.73
CA ILE A 180 -2.59 -3.93 -16.10
C ILE A 180 -2.62 -5.44 -16.36
N CYS A 181 -3.77 -6.10 -16.22
CA CYS A 181 -3.93 -7.53 -16.50
C CYS A 181 -3.55 -7.87 -17.95
N SER A 182 -3.94 -7.05 -18.92
CA SER A 182 -3.53 -7.25 -20.30
C SER A 182 -2.02 -7.22 -20.45
N ILE A 183 -1.33 -6.31 -19.75
CA ILE A 183 0.13 -6.14 -19.83
C ILE A 183 0.85 -7.30 -19.15
N VAL A 184 0.39 -7.71 -17.97
CA VAL A 184 1.08 -8.71 -17.14
C VAL A 184 0.72 -10.14 -17.53
N PHE A 185 -0.55 -10.40 -17.85
CA PHE A 185 -1.08 -11.74 -18.14
C PHE A 185 -1.33 -11.97 -19.63
N GLY A 186 -1.27 -10.91 -20.46
CA GLY A 186 -1.56 -11.01 -21.89
C GLY A 186 -3.06 -11.01 -22.21
N GLU A 187 -3.93 -11.08 -21.20
CA GLU A 187 -5.37 -11.27 -21.35
C GLU A 187 -6.18 -10.20 -20.60
N ARG A 188 -7.38 -9.97 -21.12
CA ARG A 188 -8.41 -9.09 -20.56
C ARG A 188 -9.51 -9.95 -19.94
N PHE A 189 -10.06 -9.50 -18.81
CA PHE A 189 -11.22 -10.12 -18.18
C PHE A 189 -12.53 -9.43 -18.58
N ASP A 190 -13.62 -10.20 -18.63
CA ASP A 190 -14.97 -9.65 -18.78
C ASP A 190 -15.36 -8.89 -17.51
N TYR A 191 -16.08 -7.76 -17.64
CA TYR A 191 -16.57 -7.00 -16.50
C TYR A 191 -17.59 -7.76 -15.64
N LYS A 192 -18.13 -8.87 -16.14
CA LYS A 192 -19.03 -9.76 -15.40
C LYS A 192 -18.34 -11.01 -14.85
N ASP A 193 -17.04 -11.19 -15.10
CA ASP A 193 -16.32 -12.37 -14.63
C ASP A 193 -16.25 -12.41 -13.11
N HIS A 194 -16.78 -13.48 -12.51
CA HIS A 194 -16.90 -13.57 -11.06
C HIS A 194 -15.55 -13.56 -10.32
N GLN A 195 -14.49 -14.13 -10.90
CA GLN A 195 -13.18 -14.16 -10.27
C GLN A 195 -12.53 -12.78 -10.31
N PHE A 196 -12.65 -12.07 -11.43
CA PHE A 196 -12.17 -10.71 -11.60
C PHE A 196 -12.90 -9.73 -10.68
N LEU A 197 -14.24 -9.82 -10.62
CA LEU A 197 -15.06 -9.03 -9.70
C LEU A 197 -14.63 -9.27 -8.24
N HIS A 198 -14.38 -10.52 -7.86
CA HIS A 198 -13.95 -10.87 -6.51
C HIS A 198 -12.57 -10.31 -6.17
N LEU A 199 -11.61 -10.40 -7.09
CA LEU A 199 -10.28 -9.82 -6.92
C LEU A 199 -10.34 -8.30 -6.73
N LEU A 200 -11.13 -7.60 -7.54
CA LEU A 200 -11.32 -6.15 -7.42
C LEU A 200 -11.95 -5.75 -6.08
N ASP A 201 -12.96 -6.50 -5.63
CA ASP A 201 -13.58 -6.27 -4.33
C ASP A 201 -12.59 -6.48 -3.17
N LEU A 202 -11.74 -7.51 -3.24
CA LEU A 202 -10.67 -7.72 -2.27
C LEU A 202 -9.68 -6.54 -2.25
N VAL A 203 -9.19 -6.11 -3.42
CA VAL A 203 -8.26 -4.98 -3.54
C VAL A 203 -8.89 -3.69 -2.98
N TYR A 204 -10.16 -3.45 -3.29
CA TYR A 204 -10.90 -2.30 -2.78
C TYR A 204 -11.04 -2.36 -1.25
N LYS A 205 -11.49 -3.50 -0.70
CA LYS A 205 -11.62 -3.69 0.76
C LYS A 205 -10.30 -3.53 1.48
N THR A 206 -9.21 -4.10 0.96
CA THR A 206 -7.86 -3.92 1.52
C THR A 206 -7.47 -2.45 1.52
N SER A 207 -7.75 -1.71 0.44
CA SER A 207 -7.46 -0.27 0.35
C SER A 207 -8.23 0.56 1.38
N VAL A 208 -9.54 0.27 1.55
CA VAL A 208 -10.38 0.92 2.57
C VAL A 208 -9.91 0.58 3.98
N LEU A 209 -9.57 -0.68 4.24
CA LEU A 209 -9.07 -1.13 5.53
C LEU A 209 -7.75 -0.46 5.87
N MET A 210 -6.79 -0.38 4.94
CA MET A 210 -5.52 0.33 5.17
C MET A 210 -5.73 1.80 5.57
N GLY A 211 -6.75 2.46 5.01
CA GLY A 211 -7.11 3.83 5.38
C GLY A 211 -7.82 3.98 6.73
N SER A 212 -8.28 2.88 7.35
CA SER A 212 -9.06 2.91 8.59
C SER A 212 -8.24 3.30 9.82
N LEU A 213 -8.92 3.85 10.83
CA LEU A 213 -8.28 4.21 12.10
C LEU A 213 -7.69 2.99 12.82
N SER A 214 -8.34 1.82 12.72
CA SER A 214 -7.82 0.58 13.33
C SER A 214 -6.51 0.14 12.69
N SER A 215 -6.38 0.24 11.36
CA SER A 215 -5.12 -0.05 10.68
C SER A 215 -4.05 0.98 11.01
N GLN A 216 -4.39 2.28 11.06
CA GLN A 216 -3.45 3.32 11.47
C GLN A 216 -2.94 3.13 12.90
N VAL A 217 -3.78 2.66 13.82
CA VAL A 217 -3.36 2.31 15.20
C VAL A 217 -2.52 1.03 15.20
N GLY A 218 -2.88 0.03 14.40
CA GLY A 218 -2.11 -1.21 14.25
C GLY A 218 -0.68 -0.99 13.72
N GLU A 219 -0.49 -0.02 12.82
CA GLU A 219 0.83 0.40 12.31
C GLU A 219 1.77 0.94 13.40
N VAL A 220 1.20 1.44 14.51
CA VAL A 220 1.95 2.13 15.56
C VAL A 220 2.38 1.18 16.68
N GLN A 221 1.73 0.03 16.81
CA GLN A 221 2.04 -0.95 17.84
C GLN A 221 3.43 -1.57 17.58
N PRO A 222 4.31 -1.69 18.60
CA PRO A 222 5.62 -2.32 18.41
C PRO A 222 5.47 -3.74 17.88
N SER A 223 6.36 -4.12 16.95
CA SER A 223 6.48 -5.44 16.32
C SER A 223 6.83 -6.57 17.29
N HIS A 224 6.84 -6.34 18.61
CA HIS A 224 7.04 -7.37 19.62
C HIS A 224 5.74 -8.15 19.83
N ARG A 225 5.66 -9.33 19.19
CA ARG A 225 4.51 -10.22 18.99
C ARG A 225 3.64 -9.89 17.78
N VAL A 226 4.17 -10.18 16.61
CA VAL A 226 3.41 -11.02 15.68
C VAL A 226 4.01 -12.42 15.79
N GLN A 227 3.60 -13.15 16.84
CA GLN A 227 3.48 -14.60 16.68
C GLN A 227 2.54 -14.74 15.48
N SER A 228 3.04 -15.33 14.40
CA SER A 228 2.28 -15.61 13.18
C SER A 228 0.83 -15.98 13.54
N PRO A 229 -0.16 -15.10 13.33
CA PRO A 229 -1.47 -15.66 13.05
C PRO A 229 -1.25 -16.44 11.76
N GLU A 230 -1.72 -17.68 11.74
CA GLU A 230 -1.94 -18.43 10.49
C GLU A 230 -2.34 -17.44 9.39
N PRO A 231 -1.72 -17.52 8.19
CA PRO A 231 -2.07 -16.62 7.11
C PRO A 231 -3.59 -16.55 7.02
N CYS A 232 -4.17 -15.35 6.89
CA CYS A 232 -5.55 -15.27 6.43
C CYS A 232 -5.55 -15.94 5.05
N ASP A 233 -5.86 -17.23 5.05
CA ASP A 233 -5.79 -18.15 3.92
C ASP A 233 -6.45 -17.52 2.69
N LEU A 234 -7.52 -16.76 2.89
CA LEU A 234 -8.23 -16.04 1.86
C LEU A 234 -7.38 -15.09 0.99
N CYS A 235 -6.46 -14.27 1.55
CA CYS A 235 -5.72 -13.29 0.71
C CYS A 235 -4.48 -13.89 0.03
N ALA A 236 -3.74 -14.75 0.72
CA ALA A 236 -2.56 -15.41 0.17
C ALA A 236 -2.95 -16.53 -0.81
N LEU A 237 -4.01 -17.31 -0.52
CA LEU A 237 -4.55 -18.27 -1.47
C LEU A 237 -5.19 -17.58 -2.67
N SER A 238 -5.77 -16.39 -2.56
CA SER A 238 -6.34 -15.72 -3.74
C SER A 238 -5.27 -15.40 -4.79
N LEU A 239 -4.13 -14.82 -4.40
CA LEU A 239 -3.04 -14.49 -5.34
C LEU A 239 -2.26 -15.73 -5.80
N LEU A 240 -2.07 -16.73 -4.92
CA LEU A 240 -1.36 -17.96 -5.26
C LEU A 240 -2.23 -18.98 -6.03
N CYS A 241 -3.52 -19.09 -5.73
CA CYS A 241 -4.47 -19.89 -6.53
C CYS A 241 -4.69 -19.24 -7.90
N TRP A 242 -4.80 -17.90 -7.96
CA TRP A 242 -4.87 -17.20 -9.24
C TRP A 242 -3.58 -17.43 -10.07
N HIS A 243 -2.39 -17.39 -9.45
CA HIS A 243 -1.15 -17.73 -10.14
C HIS A 243 -1.07 -19.22 -10.56
N ARG A 244 -1.61 -20.14 -9.76
CA ARG A 244 -1.58 -21.59 -9.99
C ARG A 244 -2.57 -22.05 -11.06
N ASP A 245 -3.78 -21.51 -11.09
CA ASP A 245 -4.80 -21.86 -12.09
C ASP A 245 -4.43 -21.38 -13.49
N HIS A 246 -3.71 -20.25 -13.61
CA HIS A 246 -3.26 -19.73 -14.91
C HIS A 246 -1.88 -20.24 -15.38
N GLN A 247 -1.14 -21.01 -14.58
CA GLN A 247 0.10 -21.66 -15.03
C GLN A 247 -0.12 -22.94 -15.86
N HIS A 248 -1.32 -23.55 -15.79
CA HIS A 248 -1.58 -24.81 -16.49
C HIS A 248 -1.96 -24.67 -17.97
N HIS A 249 -2.00 -23.44 -18.51
CA HIS A 249 -2.29 -23.17 -19.92
C HIS A 249 -1.18 -22.39 -20.65
N ALA A 250 0.09 -22.83 -20.58
CA ALA A 250 1.08 -22.49 -21.62
C ALA A 250 2.36 -23.35 -21.54
N PRO A 251 2.56 -24.34 -22.43
CA PRO A 251 3.89 -24.57 -22.95
C PRO A 251 4.21 -23.43 -23.93
N LEU A 252 5.28 -22.67 -23.65
CA LEU A 252 5.86 -21.71 -24.60
C LEU A 252 6.32 -22.46 -25.86
N HIS A 253 5.44 -22.57 -26.85
CA HIS A 253 5.82 -22.69 -28.25
C HIS A 253 5.48 -21.37 -28.92
N LEU A 254 6.51 -20.61 -29.29
CA LEU A 254 6.40 -19.50 -30.22
C LEU A 254 5.80 -20.01 -31.53
N PRO A 255 4.67 -19.47 -32.03
CA PRO A 255 4.33 -19.58 -33.44
C PRO A 255 4.75 -18.27 -34.13
N ASP A 256 5.55 -18.42 -35.18
CA ASP A 256 5.63 -17.43 -36.25
C ASP A 256 4.22 -17.19 -36.83
N HIS A 257 3.98 -15.94 -37.23
CA HIS A 257 2.75 -15.37 -37.80
C HIS A 257 1.72 -14.81 -36.80
N ALA A 258 1.71 -13.48 -36.75
CA ALA A 258 0.66 -12.66 -36.14
C ALA A 258 -0.71 -13.00 -36.74
N GLN A 259 -1.51 -13.76 -35.99
CA GLN A 259 -2.96 -13.77 -36.14
C GLN A 259 -3.57 -12.72 -35.23
N VAL A 260 -4.43 -11.90 -35.83
CA VAL A 260 -5.21 -10.83 -35.22
C VAL A 260 -6.12 -11.41 -34.12
N PRO A 261 -6.18 -10.81 -32.91
CA PRO A 261 -7.08 -11.27 -31.85
C PRO A 261 -8.56 -11.04 -32.23
N PRO A 262 -9.50 -11.83 -31.68
CA PRO A 262 -10.90 -11.77 -32.07
C PRO A 262 -11.52 -10.42 -31.67
N ARG A 263 -12.10 -9.72 -32.66
CA ARG A 263 -12.97 -8.55 -32.45
C ARG A 263 -14.13 -8.92 -31.52
N CYS A 264 -14.59 -7.93 -30.75
CA CYS A 264 -15.83 -7.95 -29.97
C CYS A 264 -16.91 -8.77 -30.68
N ARG A 265 -17.24 -9.95 -30.15
CA ARG A 265 -18.39 -10.74 -30.63
C ARG A 265 -19.65 -9.90 -30.37
N GLU A 266 -20.30 -9.48 -31.45
CA GLU A 266 -21.69 -9.04 -31.42
C GLU A 266 -22.55 -10.20 -30.88
N SER A 267 -23.36 -9.92 -29.85
CA SER A 267 -24.37 -10.86 -29.38
C SER A 267 -25.54 -10.87 -30.39
N PRO A 268 -26.16 -12.03 -30.70
CA PRO A 268 -27.21 -12.10 -31.71
C PRO A 268 -28.46 -11.34 -31.25
N LYS A 269 -29.00 -10.50 -32.14
CA LYS A 269 -30.36 -9.98 -32.00
C LYS A 269 -31.33 -11.16 -32.15
N GLY A 270 -32.16 -11.38 -31.14
CA GLY A 270 -33.32 -12.27 -31.26
C GLY A 270 -34.41 -11.60 -32.09
N ASP A 271 -34.96 -12.39 -33.01
CA ASP A 271 -36.19 -12.12 -33.77
C ASP A 271 -37.43 -12.05 -32.86
#